data_AF-A0AAV0MCP0-F1
#
_entry.id   AF-A0AAV0MCP0-F1
#
_cell.length_a   1.000
_cell.length_b   1.000
_cell.length_c   1.000
_cell.angle_alpha   90.00
_cell.angle_beta   90.00
_cell.angle_gamma   90.00
#
_symmetry.space_group_name_H-M   'P 1'
#
loop_
_entity.id
_entity.type
_entity.pdbx_description
1 polymer ?
#
loop_
_entity_poly.entity_id
_entity_poly.type
_entity_poly.pdbx_seq_one_letter_code
_entity_poly.pdbx_strand_id
1 'polypeptide(L)'
;MAATKTRTSSFSRNLPAASSAQSPEIKCGPNGTFFVSSGIPDLDKTLGGGIPLGSLVMVMEDSEAPHHMLLLRNFMSQGLVHKQPLLYASPSKDPRGFLGTLPSPSSPKDDKSRSHDAEQEKGLRIAWQYKKYFGENQSNLDAQRGMILFQYIDLYNKQDFSNEFDLRRPLDRHFYTTQHVDCISTHDLPNLAPLQERCTSFLSHFPRYSVNFLTIF
;
A
#
# COMPACT_ATOMS: atom_id res chain seq x y z
N MET A 1 -17.83 12.97 -46.81
CA MET A 1 -17.85 12.68 -45.36
C MET A 1 -16.51 13.10 -44.80
N ALA A 2 -16.47 14.12 -43.93
CA ALA A 2 -15.24 14.73 -43.44
C ALA A 2 -14.70 13.96 -42.22
N ALA A 3 -13.42 13.56 -42.28
CA ALA A 3 -12.73 12.88 -41.18
C ALA A 3 -12.33 13.90 -40.11
N THR A 4 -12.82 13.71 -38.88
CA THR A 4 -12.45 14.52 -37.72
C THR A 4 -11.10 14.07 -37.17
N LYS A 5 -10.06 14.85 -37.46
CA LYS A 5 -8.72 14.67 -36.91
C LYS A 5 -8.72 15.16 -35.45
N THR A 6 -8.60 14.25 -34.49
CA THR A 6 -8.53 14.59 -33.06
C THR A 6 -7.27 15.43 -32.80
N ARG A 7 -7.48 16.69 -32.43
CA ARG A 7 -6.45 17.68 -32.17
C ARG A 7 -5.83 17.41 -30.81
N THR A 8 -4.69 16.73 -30.79
CA THR A 8 -3.85 16.56 -29.59
C THR A 8 -3.40 17.95 -29.12
N SER A 9 -3.73 18.32 -27.89
CA SER A 9 -3.42 19.62 -27.31
C SER A 9 -1.92 19.74 -26.97
N SER A 10 -1.35 20.89 -27.27
CA SER A 10 0.09 21.20 -27.17
C SER A 10 0.59 21.50 -25.75
N PHE A 11 -0.15 21.08 -24.71
CA PHE A 11 0.20 21.28 -23.30
C PHE A 11 0.56 19.96 -22.60
N SER A 12 1.23 19.03 -23.30
CA SER A 12 1.99 17.98 -22.61
C SER A 12 3.43 18.45 -22.46
N ARG A 13 3.78 18.93 -21.26
CA ARG A 13 5.18 19.00 -20.88
C ARG A 13 5.66 17.55 -20.79
N ASN A 14 6.49 17.13 -21.73
CA ASN A 14 7.35 15.96 -21.61
C ASN A 14 8.32 16.22 -20.45
N LEU A 15 7.85 16.02 -19.22
CA LEU A 15 8.75 15.73 -18.13
C LEU A 15 9.38 14.37 -18.48
N PRO A 16 10.71 14.24 -18.47
CA PRO A 16 11.29 12.90 -18.50
C PRO A 16 10.62 12.15 -17.37
N ALA A 17 9.93 11.04 -17.71
CA ALA A 17 9.58 10.05 -16.73
C ALA A 17 10.91 9.58 -16.17
N ALA A 18 11.36 10.25 -15.10
CA ALA A 18 12.40 9.72 -14.27
C ALA A 18 11.83 8.37 -13.86
N SER A 19 12.41 7.31 -14.41
CA SER A 19 12.36 5.99 -13.83
C SER A 19 13.10 6.09 -12.49
N SER A 20 12.58 6.87 -11.55
CA SER A 20 12.87 6.68 -10.15
C SER A 20 12.36 5.27 -9.88
N ALA A 21 13.27 4.38 -9.48
CA ALA A 21 12.94 3.05 -9.01
C ALA A 21 11.61 3.12 -8.27
N GLN A 22 10.56 2.52 -8.83
CA GLN A 22 9.25 2.47 -8.20
C GLN A 22 9.47 1.64 -6.95
N SER A 23 9.74 2.29 -5.83
CA SER A 23 9.65 1.62 -4.55
C SER A 23 8.17 1.26 -4.40
N PRO A 24 7.86 0.01 -4.03
CA PRO A 24 6.48 -0.48 -3.92
C PRO A 24 5.59 0.34 -2.96
N GLU A 25 6.22 1.21 -2.19
CA GLU A 25 5.65 2.15 -1.24
C GLU A 25 4.89 3.33 -1.87
N ILE A 26 5.32 3.84 -3.02
CA ILE A 26 4.78 5.07 -3.61
C ILE A 26 4.15 4.78 -4.96
N LYS A 27 2.89 5.22 -5.12
CA LYS A 27 2.20 5.21 -6.40
C LYS A 27 2.23 6.60 -7.04
N CYS A 28 2.71 6.68 -8.28
CA CYS A 28 2.59 7.89 -9.08
C CYS A 28 1.19 7.96 -9.71
N GLY A 29 0.48 9.05 -9.49
CA GLY A 29 -0.81 9.31 -10.12
C GLY A 29 -0.76 10.45 -11.12
N PRO A 30 -1.93 10.88 -11.63
CA PRO A 30 -2.01 11.91 -12.66
C PRO A 30 -1.39 13.23 -12.19
N ASN A 31 -0.89 14.01 -13.14
CA ASN A 31 -0.23 15.31 -12.90
C ASN A 31 1.07 15.25 -12.05
N GLY A 32 1.70 14.07 -11.94
CA GLY A 32 2.96 13.92 -11.19
C GLY A 32 2.77 13.94 -9.67
N THR A 33 1.56 13.66 -9.19
CA THR A 33 1.27 13.50 -7.77
C THR A 33 1.75 12.13 -7.30
N PHE A 34 2.29 12.08 -6.08
CA PHE A 34 2.72 10.84 -5.45
C PHE A 34 1.78 10.50 -4.30
N PHE A 35 1.38 9.24 -4.21
CA PHE A 35 0.44 8.74 -3.22
C PHE A 35 1.09 7.68 -2.35
N VAL A 36 0.68 7.66 -1.07
CA VAL A 36 0.88 6.55 -0.14
C VAL A 36 -0.46 5.88 0.16
N SER A 37 -0.44 4.60 0.48
CA SER A 37 -1.67 3.87 0.81
C SER A 37 -2.14 4.18 2.23
N SER A 38 -3.45 4.26 2.41
CA SER A 38 -4.10 4.30 3.74
C SER A 38 -4.06 2.95 4.48
N GLY A 39 -3.61 1.88 3.82
CA GLY A 39 -3.76 0.50 4.30
C GLY A 39 -5.17 -0.06 4.11
N ILE A 40 -6.07 0.69 3.46
CA ILE A 40 -7.43 0.26 3.14
C ILE A 40 -7.67 0.49 1.64
N PRO A 41 -7.61 -0.56 0.80
CA PRO A 41 -7.70 -0.42 -0.66
C PRO A 41 -8.95 0.32 -1.15
N ASP A 42 -10.08 0.17 -0.47
CA ASP A 42 -11.34 0.82 -0.87
C ASP A 42 -11.36 2.31 -0.51
N LEU A 43 -10.70 2.70 0.57
CA LEU A 43 -10.49 4.11 0.90
C LEU A 43 -9.54 4.76 -0.10
N ASP A 44 -8.44 4.08 -0.46
CA ASP A 44 -7.50 4.58 -1.45
C ASP A 44 -8.18 4.82 -2.81
N LYS A 45 -9.07 3.92 -3.24
CA LYS A 45 -9.88 4.12 -4.46
C LYS A 45 -10.79 5.34 -4.34
N THR A 46 -11.47 5.49 -3.21
CA THR A 46 -12.38 6.62 -2.95
C THR A 46 -11.64 7.97 -2.95
N LEU A 47 -10.40 8.00 -2.47
CA LEU A 47 -9.53 9.18 -2.47
C LEU A 47 -8.85 9.45 -3.82
N GLY A 48 -9.10 8.63 -4.85
CA GLY A 48 -8.52 8.81 -6.18
C GLY A 48 -7.14 8.17 -6.37
N GLY A 49 -6.73 7.28 -5.47
CA GLY A 49 -5.51 6.47 -5.61
C GLY A 49 -4.66 6.32 -4.35
N GLY A 50 -5.07 6.92 -3.23
CA GLY A 50 -4.36 6.92 -1.95
C GLY A 50 -4.34 8.31 -1.33
N ILE A 51 -3.45 8.52 -0.36
CA ILE A 51 -3.23 9.80 0.30
C ILE A 51 -2.04 10.51 -0.37
N PRO A 52 -2.19 11.76 -0.85
CA PRO A 52 -1.09 12.49 -1.46
C PRO A 52 0.07 12.71 -0.48
N LEU A 53 1.31 12.49 -0.93
CA LEU A 53 2.49 12.82 -0.14
C LEU A 53 2.57 14.32 0.16
N GLY A 54 2.98 14.65 1.39
CA GLY A 54 3.07 16.03 1.88
C GLY A 54 1.71 16.67 2.20
N SER A 55 0.64 15.88 2.23
CA SER A 55 -0.67 16.33 2.70
C SER A 55 -0.85 16.16 4.22
N LEU A 56 -1.80 16.89 4.77
CA LEU A 56 -2.32 16.72 6.13
C LEU A 56 -3.71 16.10 6.04
N VAL A 57 -3.92 14.98 6.72
CA VAL A 57 -5.21 14.27 6.73
C VAL A 57 -5.80 14.36 8.11
N MET A 58 -7.04 14.83 8.21
CA MET A 58 -7.79 14.89 9.47
C MET A 58 -8.96 13.90 9.40
N VAL A 59 -9.03 12.99 10.38
CA VAL A 59 -10.16 12.06 10.52
C VAL A 59 -11.08 12.59 11.61
N MET A 60 -12.29 12.97 11.23
CA MET A 60 -13.34 13.35 12.17
C MET A 60 -14.21 12.13 12.46
N GLU A 61 -14.42 11.87 13.74
CA GLU A 61 -15.25 10.77 14.21
C GLU A 61 -16.70 11.22 14.41
N ASP A 62 -17.65 10.39 13.97
CA ASP A 62 -19.05 10.51 14.32
C ASP A 62 -19.37 9.59 15.51
N SER A 63 -20.27 10.05 16.37
CA SER A 63 -20.78 9.33 17.54
C SER A 63 -21.35 7.94 17.22
N GLU A 64 -21.98 7.79 16.05
CA GLU A 64 -22.63 6.53 15.64
C GLU A 64 -21.66 5.55 14.94
N ALA A 65 -20.46 6.00 14.54
CA ALA A 65 -19.51 5.21 13.76
C ALA A 65 -18.05 5.45 14.16
N PRO A 66 -17.60 4.93 15.33
CA PRO A 66 -16.30 5.23 15.88
C PRO A 66 -15.15 4.41 15.26
N HIS A 67 -14.77 4.74 14.02
CA HIS A 67 -13.78 3.98 13.23
C HIS A 67 -12.43 4.68 13.00
N HIS A 68 -12.19 5.84 13.61
CA HIS A 68 -10.93 6.58 13.42
C HIS A 68 -9.69 5.77 13.84
N MET A 69 -9.80 4.99 14.92
CA MET A 69 -8.70 4.12 15.36
C MET A 69 -8.41 2.98 14.40
N LEU A 70 -9.42 2.49 13.66
CA LEU A 70 -9.21 1.50 12.62
C LEU A 70 -8.40 2.10 11.46
N LEU A 71 -8.77 3.30 11.02
CA LEU A 71 -8.06 4.03 9.97
C LEU A 71 -6.60 4.28 10.37
N LEU A 72 -6.39 4.80 11.58
CA LEU A 72 -5.05 5.06 12.11
C LEU A 72 -4.19 3.80 12.18
N ARG A 73 -4.75 2.69 12.70
CA ARG A 73 -4.03 1.40 12.79
C ARG A 73 -3.64 0.87 11.42
N ASN A 74 -4.55 0.89 10.44
CA ASN A 74 -4.24 0.42 9.09
C ASN A 74 -3.17 1.29 8.43
N PHE A 75 -3.28 2.62 8.55
CA PHE A 75 -2.28 3.53 8.00
C PHE A 75 -0.89 3.31 8.60
N MET A 76 -0.80 3.22 9.93
CA MET A 76 0.48 2.95 10.61
C MET A 76 1.04 1.58 10.24
N SER A 77 0.19 0.54 10.14
CA SER A 77 0.62 -0.80 9.75
C SER A 77 1.14 -0.83 8.33
N GLN A 78 0.48 -0.13 7.41
CA GLN A 78 0.90 0.02 6.03
C GLN A 78 2.28 0.66 5.92
N GLY A 79 2.49 1.78 6.62
CA GLY A 79 3.79 2.43 6.65
C GLY A 79 4.88 1.52 7.22
N LEU A 80 4.60 0.82 8.32
CA LEU A 80 5.57 -0.11 8.91
C LEU A 80 5.86 -1.31 8.00
N VAL A 81 4.88 -1.88 7.30
CA VAL A 81 5.14 -2.98 6.35
C VAL A 81 6.05 -2.52 5.20
N HIS A 82 5.88 -1.27 4.76
CA HIS A 82 6.71 -0.62 3.74
C HIS A 82 8.04 -0.06 4.27
N LYS A 83 8.33 -0.22 5.56
CA LYS A 83 9.56 0.28 6.21
C LYS A 83 9.67 1.80 6.24
N GLN A 84 8.53 2.48 6.27
CA GLN A 84 8.46 3.92 6.48
C GLN A 84 8.86 4.29 7.91
N PRO A 85 9.56 5.43 8.09
CA PRO A 85 9.76 5.98 9.40
C PRO A 85 8.42 6.45 10.00
N LEU A 86 8.20 6.17 11.27
CA LEU A 86 6.95 6.46 11.96
C LEU A 86 7.20 7.31 13.21
N LEU A 87 6.55 8.47 13.26
CA LEU A 87 6.46 9.29 14.46
C LEU A 87 5.02 9.26 14.96
N TYR A 88 4.81 8.71 16.15
CA TYR A 88 3.47 8.59 16.74
C TYR A 88 3.35 9.43 18.00
N ALA A 89 2.46 10.42 17.98
CA ALA A 89 2.12 11.23 19.15
C ALA A 89 0.74 10.84 19.69
N SER A 90 0.60 10.69 21.00
CA SER A 90 -0.65 10.26 21.63
C SER A 90 -0.83 10.87 23.02
N PRO A 91 -2.06 11.18 23.45
CA PRO A 91 -2.34 11.60 24.83
C PRO A 91 -2.18 10.46 25.86
N SER A 92 -1.86 9.23 25.44
CA SER A 92 -1.53 8.13 26.35
C SER A 92 -0.21 8.35 27.07
N LYS A 93 -0.11 7.93 28.34
CA LYS A 93 1.15 7.90 29.10
C LYS A 93 2.18 6.94 28.51
N ASP A 94 1.71 5.81 27.97
CA ASP A 94 2.51 4.87 27.21
C ASP A 94 2.00 4.81 25.76
N PRO A 95 2.53 5.64 24.86
CA PRO A 95 2.15 5.62 23.45
C PRO A 95 2.70 4.38 22.72
N ARG A 96 3.79 3.76 23.20
CA ARG A 96 4.40 2.60 22.53
C ARG A 96 3.53 1.35 22.64
N GLY A 97 2.79 1.20 23.74
CA GLY A 97 1.82 0.11 23.89
C GLY A 97 0.80 0.03 22.75
N PHE A 98 0.47 1.17 22.12
CA PHE A 98 -0.44 1.22 20.97
C PHE A 98 0.07 0.45 19.73
N LEU A 99 1.39 0.40 19.52
CA LEU A 99 1.99 -0.29 18.38
C LEU A 99 1.69 -1.80 18.39
N GLY A 100 1.48 -2.39 19.57
CA GLY A 100 1.07 -3.79 19.70
C GLY A 100 -0.37 -4.07 19.24
N THR A 101 -1.15 -3.04 18.91
CA THR A 101 -2.53 -3.15 18.41
C THR A 101 -2.64 -3.00 16.90
N LEU A 102 -1.53 -2.73 16.22
CA LEU A 102 -1.48 -2.60 14.77
C LEU A 102 -1.78 -3.96 14.12
N PRO A 103 -2.61 -4.05 13.08
CA PRO A 103 -2.90 -5.30 12.41
C PRO A 103 -1.75 -5.82 11.54
N SER A 104 -1.63 -7.14 11.40
CA SER A 104 -0.66 -7.78 10.51
C SER A 104 -1.18 -7.83 9.07
N PRO A 105 -0.32 -7.71 8.04
CA PRO A 105 -0.73 -7.98 6.67
C PRO A 105 -1.24 -9.42 6.58
N SER A 106 -2.36 -9.60 5.88
CA SER A 106 -2.91 -10.90 5.56
C SER A 106 -1.84 -11.66 4.78
N SER A 107 -1.54 -12.88 5.20
CA SER A 107 -0.76 -13.78 4.34
C SER A 107 -1.44 -13.81 2.98
N PRO A 108 -0.69 -13.77 1.85
CA PRO A 108 -1.29 -13.99 0.56
C PRO A 108 -2.07 -15.30 0.71
N LYS A 109 -3.40 -15.20 0.62
CA LYS A 109 -4.20 -16.40 0.46
C LYS A 109 -3.60 -17.02 -0.78
N ASP A 110 -2.97 -18.18 -0.61
CA ASP A 110 -2.88 -19.14 -1.69
C ASP A 110 -4.33 -19.16 -2.20
N ASP A 111 -4.58 -18.64 -3.39
CA ASP A 111 -5.89 -18.70 -4.06
C ASP A 111 -6.19 -20.17 -4.44
N LYS A 112 -5.97 -21.08 -3.50
CA LYS A 112 -6.40 -22.47 -3.48
C LYS A 112 -7.85 -22.60 -3.03
N SER A 113 -8.59 -21.51 -2.87
CA SER A 113 -10.06 -21.56 -2.83
C SER A 113 -10.71 -21.52 -4.23
N ARG A 114 -9.91 -21.59 -5.31
CA ARG A 114 -10.37 -22.06 -6.64
C ARG A 114 -9.63 -23.30 -7.15
N SER A 115 -8.95 -24.04 -6.27
CA SER A 115 -8.28 -25.30 -6.65
C SER A 115 -8.50 -26.44 -5.65
N HIS A 116 -9.71 -26.53 -5.10
CA HIS A 116 -10.21 -27.82 -4.56
C HIS A 116 -10.58 -28.82 -5.69
N ASP A 117 -10.11 -28.61 -6.92
CA ASP A 117 -10.41 -29.48 -8.07
C ASP A 117 -9.25 -30.42 -8.46
N ALA A 118 -8.10 -30.38 -7.77
CA ALA A 118 -7.04 -31.37 -8.02
C ALA A 118 -7.38 -32.76 -7.45
N GLU A 119 -8.23 -32.86 -6.43
CA GLU A 119 -8.70 -34.15 -5.91
C GLU A 119 -9.97 -34.67 -6.59
N GLN A 120 -10.78 -33.79 -7.21
CA GLN A 120 -11.93 -34.21 -8.03
C GLN A 120 -11.53 -34.75 -9.41
N GLU A 121 -10.29 -34.53 -9.84
CA GLU A 121 -9.77 -35.00 -11.13
C GLU A 121 -9.75 -36.55 -11.23
N LYS A 122 -9.72 -37.26 -10.09
CA LYS A 122 -9.82 -38.73 -10.07
C LYS A 122 -11.22 -39.26 -10.43
N GLY A 123 -12.24 -38.40 -10.44
CA GLY A 123 -13.64 -38.77 -10.71
C GLY A 123 -14.11 -38.59 -12.16
N LEU A 124 -13.38 -37.86 -13.00
CA LEU A 124 -13.88 -37.42 -14.31
C LEU A 124 -13.20 -38.15 -15.49
N ARG A 125 -13.34 -39.48 -15.55
CA ARG A 125 -12.84 -40.31 -16.67
C ARG A 125 -13.46 -39.94 -18.03
N ILE A 126 -14.67 -39.38 -18.03
CA ILE A 126 -15.42 -39.05 -19.25
C ILE A 126 -14.96 -37.70 -19.83
N ALA A 127 -14.68 -36.71 -18.98
CA ALA A 127 -14.30 -35.36 -19.43
C ALA A 127 -12.92 -35.33 -20.13
N TRP A 128 -11.98 -36.21 -19.72
CA TRP A 128 -10.64 -36.28 -20.32
C TRP A 128 -10.66 -36.66 -21.80
N GLN A 129 -11.62 -37.46 -22.25
CA GLN A 129 -11.70 -37.88 -23.66
C GLN A 129 -12.01 -36.71 -24.61
N TYR A 130 -12.63 -35.64 -24.12
CA TYR A 130 -12.94 -34.46 -24.94
C TYR A 130 -11.74 -33.50 -25.09
N LYS A 131 -10.61 -33.77 -24.40
CA LYS A 131 -9.38 -32.95 -24.47
C LYS A 131 -8.85 -32.79 -25.90
N LYS A 132 -9.11 -33.75 -26.79
CA LYS A 132 -8.72 -33.72 -28.22
C LYS A 132 -9.49 -32.67 -29.04
N TYR A 133 -10.64 -32.19 -28.57
CA TYR A 133 -11.53 -31.28 -29.32
C TYR A 133 -11.42 -29.81 -28.91
N PHE A 134 -10.61 -29.49 -27.90
CA PHE A 134 -10.28 -28.11 -27.56
C PHE A 134 -9.19 -27.64 -28.52
N GLY A 135 -9.63 -27.15 -29.68
CA GLY A 135 -8.83 -26.81 -30.84
C GLY A 135 -7.67 -25.85 -30.55
N GLU A 136 -6.61 -26.07 -31.33
CA GLU A 136 -5.45 -25.22 -31.50
C GLU A 136 -5.82 -23.74 -31.70
N ASN A 137 -5.29 -22.87 -30.84
CA ASN A 137 -5.03 -21.47 -31.16
C ASN A 137 -3.55 -21.18 -30.86
N GLN A 138 -2.70 -21.43 -31.86
CA GLN A 138 -1.24 -21.20 -31.82
C GLN A 138 -0.86 -19.70 -31.94
N SER A 139 -1.61 -18.79 -31.34
CA SER A 139 -1.31 -17.34 -31.33
C SER A 139 -1.03 -16.77 -29.93
N ASN A 140 -0.76 -17.63 -28.93
CA ASN A 140 -0.67 -17.21 -27.53
C ASN A 140 0.73 -17.33 -26.91
N LEU A 141 1.73 -17.90 -27.60
CA LEU A 141 3.01 -18.23 -26.95
C LEU A 141 3.86 -17.00 -26.59
N ASP A 142 3.81 -15.93 -27.39
CA ASP A 142 4.54 -14.68 -27.11
C ASP A 142 3.82 -13.78 -26.10
N ALA A 143 2.48 -13.76 -26.14
CA ALA A 143 1.67 -13.10 -25.11
C ALA A 143 1.83 -13.79 -23.75
N GLN A 144 1.87 -15.12 -23.73
CA GLN A 144 2.06 -15.92 -22.53
C GLN A 144 3.49 -15.83 -21.99
N ARG A 145 4.53 -15.72 -22.83
CA ARG A 145 5.90 -15.44 -22.37
C ARG A 145 6.07 -14.03 -21.81
N GLY A 146 5.45 -13.03 -22.44
CA GLY A 146 5.40 -11.66 -21.91
C GLY A 146 4.67 -11.61 -20.56
N MET A 147 3.54 -12.30 -20.45
CA MET A 147 2.74 -12.39 -19.23
C MET A 147 3.44 -13.19 -18.12
N ILE A 148 4.13 -14.29 -18.46
CA ILE A 148 4.93 -15.08 -17.51
C ILE A 148 6.14 -14.27 -17.03
N LEU A 149 6.82 -13.52 -17.91
CA LEU A 149 7.95 -12.67 -17.51
C LEU A 149 7.48 -11.47 -16.68
N PHE A 150 6.34 -10.87 -17.00
CA PHE A 150 5.73 -9.79 -16.20
C PHE A 150 5.29 -10.32 -14.83
N GLN A 151 4.64 -11.49 -14.78
CA GLN A 151 4.26 -12.17 -13.54
C GLN A 151 5.50 -12.58 -12.72
N TYR A 152 6.58 -13.02 -13.36
CA TYR A 152 7.83 -13.37 -12.70
C TYR A 152 8.53 -12.13 -12.13
N ILE A 153 8.48 -10.99 -12.81
CA ILE A 153 9.00 -9.72 -12.30
C ILE A 153 8.16 -9.20 -11.12
N ASP A 154 6.82 -9.28 -11.20
CA ASP A 154 5.90 -8.90 -10.11
C ASP A 154 6.07 -9.82 -8.88
N LEU A 155 6.36 -11.11 -9.08
CA LEU A 155 6.63 -12.06 -7.99
C LEU A 155 7.94 -11.76 -7.25
N TYR A 156 8.94 -11.20 -7.92
CA TYR A 156 10.25 -10.88 -7.32
C TYR A 156 10.28 -9.51 -6.61
N ASN A 157 9.35 -8.59 -6.92
CA ASN A 157 9.26 -7.25 -6.34
C ASN A 157 8.01 -7.04 -5.47
N LYS A 158 7.41 -8.13 -4.99
CA LYS A 158 6.06 -8.20 -4.40
C LYS A 158 5.94 -7.55 -3.02
N GLN A 159 6.10 -6.23 -2.94
CA GLN A 159 5.36 -5.46 -1.97
C GLN A 159 4.25 -4.75 -2.75
N ASP A 160 3.01 -5.06 -2.40
CA ASP A 160 1.86 -4.39 -2.99
C ASP A 160 1.81 -2.93 -2.47
N PHE A 161 1.32 -2.02 -3.30
CA PHE A 161 1.09 -0.62 -2.91
C PHE A 161 0.19 -0.51 -1.66
N SER A 162 -0.76 -1.43 -1.51
CA SER A 162 -1.66 -1.52 -0.36
C SER A 162 -1.79 -2.99 0.04
N ASN A 163 -1.58 -3.29 1.32
CA ASN A 163 -1.75 -4.63 1.86
C ASN A 163 -3.17 -4.78 2.43
N GLU A 164 -3.76 -5.98 2.32
CA GLU A 164 -4.97 -6.32 3.05
C GLU A 164 -4.58 -6.73 4.48
N PHE A 165 -5.11 -6.08 5.51
CA PHE A 165 -4.74 -6.35 6.90
C PHE A 165 -5.72 -7.29 7.61
N ASP A 166 -5.21 -8.29 8.32
CA ASP A 166 -6.02 -9.13 9.23
C ASP A 166 -6.09 -8.46 10.61
N LEU A 167 -7.22 -7.82 10.89
CA LEU A 167 -7.49 -7.10 12.13
C LEU A 167 -7.48 -7.98 13.39
N ARG A 168 -7.52 -9.31 13.22
CA ARG A 168 -7.50 -10.27 14.34
C ARG A 168 -6.09 -10.61 14.79
N ARG A 169 -5.08 -10.26 14.00
CA ARG A 169 -3.68 -10.61 14.25
C ARG A 169 -2.86 -9.34 14.44
N PRO A 170 -2.16 -9.20 15.58
CA PRO A 170 -1.29 -8.06 15.78
C PRO A 170 -0.06 -8.15 14.87
N LEU A 171 0.48 -6.99 14.50
CA LEU A 171 1.67 -6.83 13.70
C LEU A 171 2.89 -7.35 14.46
N ASP A 172 3.77 -8.06 13.76
CA ASP A 172 4.97 -8.62 14.37
C ASP A 172 5.93 -7.54 14.86
N ARG A 173 6.54 -7.80 16.03
CA ARG A 173 7.45 -6.86 16.71
C ARG A 173 8.61 -6.38 15.85
N HIS A 174 9.09 -7.21 14.93
CA HIS A 174 10.21 -6.84 14.08
C HIS A 174 9.89 -5.64 13.18
N PHE A 175 8.62 -5.41 12.79
CA PHE A 175 8.27 -4.28 11.94
C PHE A 175 8.57 -2.95 12.64
N TYR A 176 8.25 -2.81 13.93
CA TYR A 176 8.47 -1.56 14.65
C TYR A 176 9.71 -1.57 15.57
N THR A 177 10.46 -2.67 15.63
CA THR A 177 11.76 -2.73 16.35
C THR A 177 12.93 -2.37 15.44
N THR A 178 12.86 -2.80 14.18
CA THR A 178 13.97 -2.61 13.21
C THR A 178 13.87 -1.30 12.44
N GLN A 179 12.80 -0.54 12.64
CA GLN A 179 12.50 0.71 11.93
C GLN A 179 12.67 1.91 12.85
N HIS A 180 12.88 3.08 12.24
CA HIS A 180 12.88 4.35 12.96
C HIS A 180 11.45 4.69 13.42
N VAL A 181 11.05 4.14 14.56
CA VAL A 181 9.77 4.40 15.23
C VAL A 181 10.01 5.16 16.52
N ASP A 182 9.58 6.42 16.54
CA ASP A 182 9.56 7.24 17.76
C ASP A 182 8.12 7.46 18.22
N CYS A 183 7.91 7.41 19.53
CA CYS A 183 6.60 7.59 20.14
C CYS A 183 6.67 8.66 21.23
N ILE A 184 5.73 9.60 21.18
CA ILE A 184 5.69 10.77 22.03
C ILE A 184 4.37 10.78 22.80
N SER A 185 4.44 10.84 24.13
CA SER A 185 3.26 11.11 24.94
C SER A 185 3.01 12.62 24.95
N THR A 186 1.78 13.06 24.70
CA THR A 186 1.36 14.46 24.85
C THR A 186 0.69 14.74 26.19
N HIS A 187 0.54 13.72 27.06
CA HIS A 187 -0.20 13.80 28.32
C HIS A 187 0.30 14.90 29.27
N ASP A 188 1.62 15.03 29.40
CA ASP A 188 2.27 15.94 30.37
C ASP A 188 3.05 17.07 29.69
N LEU A 189 2.77 17.36 28.41
CA LEU A 189 3.46 18.46 27.71
C LEU A 189 2.82 19.81 28.09
N PRO A 190 3.60 20.77 28.62
CA PRO A 190 3.07 22.08 29.00
C PRO A 190 2.75 22.98 27.80
N ASN A 191 3.37 22.71 26.64
CA ASN A 191 3.14 23.42 25.37
C ASN A 191 3.65 22.54 24.19
N LEU A 192 3.54 23.06 22.96
CA LEU A 192 3.92 22.35 21.73
C LEU A 192 5.44 22.34 21.45
N ALA A 193 6.26 23.11 22.16
CA ALA A 193 7.69 23.22 21.85
C ALA A 193 8.45 21.89 21.96
N PRO A 194 8.25 21.05 23.01
CA PRO A 194 8.89 19.74 23.09
C PRO A 194 8.47 18.80 21.96
N LEU A 195 7.21 18.88 21.51
CA LEU A 195 6.73 18.10 20.37
C LEU A 195 7.44 18.55 19.08
N GLN A 196 7.53 19.86 18.85
CA GLN A 196 8.23 20.42 17.70
C GLN A 196 9.72 20.04 17.68
N GLU A 197 10.39 20.11 18.84
CA GLU A 197 11.79 19.69 18.98
C GLU A 197 11.96 18.21 18.63
N ARG A 198 11.07 17.34 19.13
CA ARG A 198 11.10 15.90 18.81
C ARG A 198 10.83 15.63 17.33
N CYS A 199 9.87 16.31 16.70
CA CYS A 199 9.66 16.22 15.26
C CYS A 199 10.91 16.64 14.48
N THR A 200 11.55 17.74 14.88
CA THR A 200 12.77 18.25 14.22
C THR A 200 13.92 17.27 14.37
N SER A 201 14.12 16.73 15.58
CA SER A 201 15.12 15.71 15.87
C SER A 201 14.86 14.45 15.03
N PHE A 202 13.62 13.94 15.02
CA PHE A 202 13.23 12.78 14.23
C PHE A 202 13.55 12.98 12.73
N LEU A 203 13.13 14.10 12.16
CA LEU A 203 13.37 14.44 10.75
C LEU A 203 14.86 14.60 10.41
N SER A 204 15.71 15.00 11.36
CA SER A 204 17.14 15.16 11.13
C SER A 204 17.88 13.84 10.81
N HIS A 205 17.29 12.69 11.16
CA HIS A 205 17.85 11.37 10.86
C HIS A 205 17.67 10.95 9.39
N PHE A 206 16.83 11.66 8.63
CA PHE A 206 16.51 11.32 7.24
C PHE A 206 17.13 12.32 6.25
N PRO A 207 17.77 11.84 5.17
CA PRO A 207 18.36 12.72 4.16
C PRO A 207 17.26 13.48 3.41
N ARG A 208 17.39 14.81 3.32
CA ARG A 208 16.41 15.71 2.67
C ARG A 208 16.17 15.47 1.17
N TYR A 209 16.95 14.57 0.55
CA TYR A 209 16.88 14.21 -0.87
C TYR A 209 16.05 12.94 -1.13
N SER A 210 15.64 12.22 -0.08
CA SER A 210 14.64 11.17 -0.22
C SER A 210 13.28 11.85 -0.12
N VAL A 211 12.46 11.69 -1.15
CA VAL A 211 11.11 12.27 -1.28
C VAL A 211 10.41 12.26 0.06
N ASN A 212 10.08 13.44 0.61
CA ASN A 212 9.57 13.60 1.97
C ASN A 212 8.38 12.66 2.23
N PHE A 213 8.61 11.55 2.94
CA PHE A 213 7.62 10.53 3.30
C PHE A 213 6.71 10.95 4.46
N LEU A 214 6.56 12.26 4.69
CA LEU A 214 5.82 12.74 5.85
C LEU A 214 4.37 13.02 5.46
N THR A 215 3.53 12.00 5.61
CA THR A 215 2.09 12.18 5.74
C THR A 215 1.78 12.20 7.23
N ILE A 216 1.27 13.31 7.72
CA ILE A 216 0.87 13.47 9.12
C ILE A 216 -0.63 13.16 9.22
N PHE A 217 -0.96 12.20 10.07
CA PHE A 217 -2.33 11.92 10.55
C PHE A 217 -2.57 12.64 11.87
#